data_AF-B1IM32-F1
#
_entry.id   AF-B1IM32-F1
#
_cell.length_a   1.000
_cell.length_b   1.000
_cell.length_c   1.000
_cell.angle_alpha   90.00
_cell.angle_beta   90.00
_cell.angle_gamma   90.00
#
_symmetry.space_group_name_H-M   'P 1'
#
loop_
_entity.id
_entity.type
_entity.pdbx_description
1 polymer ?
#
loop_
_entity_poly.entity_id
_entity_poly.type
_entity_poly.pdbx_seq_one_letter_code
_entity_poly.pdbx_strand_id
1 'polypeptide(L)' 'MSVISISKEYRQRPSEIIGLTNDYEAFCFDEACVYILNEISKEDAREPKFIDGDRTNKTNNEDVIQWLNANNKS' A
#
# COMPACT_ATOMS: atom_id res chain seq x y z
N MET A 1 4.33 11.90 -3.02
CA MET A 1 3.83 12.85 -2.02
C MET A 1 2.58 12.24 -1.41
N SER A 2 2.48 12.08 -0.08
CA SER A 2 1.32 11.47 0.59
C SER A 2 0.33 12.53 1.06
N VAL A 3 -0.98 12.24 1.00
CA VAL A 3 -2.04 13.11 1.55
C VAL A 3 -1.78 13.45 3.02
N ILE A 4 -1.23 12.50 3.78
CA ILE A 4 -0.86 12.68 5.19
C ILE A 4 0.26 13.72 5.35
N SER A 5 1.23 13.74 4.44
CA SER A 5 2.33 14.70 4.49
C SER A 5 1.83 16.13 4.23
N ILE A 6 0.94 16.30 3.25
CA ILE A 6 0.31 17.59 2.93
C ILE A 6 -0.57 18.06 4.09
N SER A 7 -1.34 17.15 4.69
CA SER A 7 -2.16 17.42 5.88
C SER A 7 -1.36 17.99 7.04
N LYS A 8 -0.18 17.43 7.31
CA LYS A 8 0.71 17.92 8.35
C LYS A 8 1.31 19.29 8.02
N GLU A 9 1.78 19.48 6.78
CA GLU A 9 2.40 20.73 6.33
C GLU A 9 1.45 21.92 6.43
N TYR A 10 0.22 21.76 5.92
CA TYR A 10 -0.76 22.83 5.84
C TYR A 10 -1.73 22.86 7.03
N ARG A 11 -1.63 21.92 7.96
CA ARG A 11 -2.51 21.78 9.15
C ARG A 11 -3.99 21.71 8.77
N GLN A 12 -4.29 21.01 7.68
CA GLN A 12 -5.65 20.78 7.18
C GLN A 12 -6.00 19.29 7.29
N ARG A 13 -7.30 18.98 7.35
CA ARG A 13 -7.75 17.58 7.40
C ARG A 13 -7.46 16.87 6.07
N PRO A 14 -7.11 15.57 6.09
CA PRO A 14 -6.93 14.78 4.87
C PRO A 14 -8.11 14.87 3.91
N SER A 15 -9.35 14.84 4.41
CA SER A 15 -10.58 14.98 3.64
C SER A 15 -10.71 16.34 2.94
N GLU A 16 -10.27 17.41 3.60
CA GLU A 16 -10.26 18.78 3.04
C GLU A 16 -9.28 18.91 1.88
N ILE A 17 -8.12 18.24 1.97
CA ILE A 17 -7.09 18.26 0.92
C ILE A 17 -7.56 17.58 -0.35
N ILE A 18 -8.31 16.48 -0.23
CA ILE A 18 -8.86 15.76 -1.39
C ILE A 18 -10.24 16.28 -1.83
N GLY A 19 -10.77 17.29 -1.14
CA GLY A 19 -12.04 17.93 -1.48
C GLY A 19 -13.25 17.04 -1.25
N LEU A 20 -13.24 16.20 -0.21
CA LEU A 20 -14.33 15.29 0.08
C LEU A 20 -15.51 16.04 0.72
N THR A 21 -16.65 16.09 0.02
CA THR A 21 -17.79 16.93 0.41
C THR A 21 -18.86 16.19 1.21
N ASN A 22 -18.85 14.85 1.18
CA ASN A 22 -19.76 14.06 1.99
C ASN A 22 -19.22 13.99 3.42
N ASP A 23 -19.98 14.53 4.38
CA ASP A 23 -19.55 14.63 5.77
C ASP A 23 -19.20 13.28 6.41
N TYR A 24 -19.98 12.24 6.11
CA TYR A 24 -19.75 10.90 6.68
C TYR A 24 -18.48 10.27 6.13
N GLU A 25 -18.31 10.32 4.81
CA GLU A 25 -17.12 9.78 4.16
C GLU A 25 -15.86 10.57 4.55
N ALA A 26 -15.97 11.90 4.67
CA ALA A 26 -14.89 12.78 5.10
C ALA A 26 -14.44 12.42 6.52
N PHE A 27 -15.40 12.24 7.43
CA PHE A 27 -15.13 11.79 8.79
C PHE A 27 -14.42 10.43 8.82
N CYS A 28 -14.96 9.43 8.11
CA CYS A 28 -14.35 8.09 8.07
C CYS A 28 -12.93 8.12 7.48
N PHE A 29 -12.70 8.93 6.46
CA PHE A 29 -11.38 9.07 5.85
C PHE A 29 -10.37 9.71 6.79
N ASP A 30 -10.75 10.79 7.47
CA ASP A 30 -9.91 11.47 8.45
C ASP A 30 -9.57 10.54 9.62
N GLU A 31 -10.56 9.82 10.15
CA GLU A 31 -10.38 8.86 11.24
C GLU A 31 -9.42 7.72 10.84
N ALA A 32 -9.59 7.15 9.64
CA ALA A 32 -8.70 6.11 9.12
C ALA A 32 -7.25 6.62 8.99
N CYS A 33 -7.05 7.86 8.52
CA CYS A 33 -5.73 8.46 8.44
C CYS A 33 -5.09 8.63 9.84
N VAL A 34 -5.87 9.08 10.83
CA VAL A 34 -5.42 9.21 12.22
C VAL A 34 -5.08 7.84 12.81
N TYR A 35 -5.90 6.82 12.58
CA TYR A 35 -5.65 5.46 13.05
C TYR A 35 -4.33 4.92 12.49
N ILE A 36 -4.11 5.02 11.18
CA ILE A 36 -2.87 4.58 10.53
C ILE A 36 -1.67 5.31 11.14
N LEU A 37 -1.74 6.63 11.28
CA LEU A 37 -0.69 7.44 11.90
C LEU A 37 -0.37 7.01 13.34
N ASN A 38 -1.40 6.69 14.11
CA ASN A 38 -1.25 6.21 15.48
C ASN A 38 -0.58 4.83 15.52
N GLU A 39 -1.03 3.88 14.69
CA GLU A 39 -0.44 2.54 14.62
C GLU A 39 1.03 2.56 14.20
N ILE A 40 1.42 3.35 13.20
CA ILE A 40 2.82 3.45 12.76
C ILE A 40 3.72 4.16 13.77
N SER A 41 3.14 4.92 14.72
CA SER A 41 3.91 5.66 15.73
C SER A 41 4.27 4.82 16.97
N LYS A 42 3.71 3.60 17.09
CA LYS A 42 4.00 2.69 18.20
C LYS A 42 5.42 2.11 18.09
N GLU A 43 6.05 1.82 19.22
CA GLU A 43 7.39 1.20 19.26
C GLU A 43 7.41 -0.20 18.61
N ASP A 44 6.33 -0.97 18.77
CA ASP A 44 6.11 -2.27 18.10
C ASP A 44 5.01 -2.13 17.04
N ALA A 45 5.22 -1.21 16.10
CA ALA A 45 4.28 -0.96 15.01
C ALA A 45 4.10 -2.21 14.15
N ARG A 46 2.84 -2.58 13.89
CA ARG A 46 2.54 -3.68 12.96
C ARG A 46 2.89 -3.27 11.55
N GLU A 47 3.68 -4.09 10.87
CA GLU A 47 3.93 -3.90 9.45
C GLU A 47 2.63 -4.10 8.64
N PRO A 48 2.30 -3.17 7.73
CA PRO A 48 1.15 -3.33 6.87
C PRO A 48 1.32 -4.55 5.96
N LYS A 49 0.34 -5.45 6.01
CA LYS A 49 0.29 -6.63 5.14
C LYS A 49 -0.36 -6.26 3.82
N PHE A 50 0.45 -6.05 2.79
CA PHE A 50 -0.05 -5.87 1.45
C PHE A 50 -0.34 -7.23 0.83
N ILE A 51 -1.58 -7.43 0.37
CA ILE A 51 -1.89 -8.55 -0.50
C ILE A 51 -1.38 -8.13 -1.87
N ASP A 52 -0.17 -8.57 -2.21
CA ASP A 52 0.27 -8.55 -3.60
C ASP A 52 -0.68 -9.48 -4.35
N GLY A 53 -1.66 -8.91 -5.05
CA GLY A 53 -2.60 -9.66 -5.85
C GLY A 53 -1.82 -10.54 -6.82
N ASP A 54 -1.74 -11.83 -6.49
CA ASP A 54 -1.16 -12.95 -7.21
C ASP A 54 -0.14 -12.56 -8.30
N ARG A 55 0.87 -11.74 -7.95
CA ARG A 55 2.08 -11.62 -8.77
C ARG A 55 2.92 -12.83 -8.42
N THR A 56 2.51 -13.96 -8.97
CA THR A 56 3.37 -15.11 -9.21
C THR A 56 4.51 -14.67 -10.12
N ASN A 57 5.48 -13.93 -9.60
CA ASN A 57 6.79 -13.87 -10.19
C ASN A 57 7.50 -15.18 -9.82
N LYS A 58 6.96 -16.31 -10.28
CA LYS A 58 7.66 -17.57 -10.33
C LYS A 58 8.64 -17.46 -11.49
N THR A 59 9.72 -16.73 -11.30
CA THR A 59 10.98 -17.16 -11.92
C THR A 59 11.56 -18.20 -10.98
N ASN A 60 10.87 -19.36 -10.85
CA ASN A 60 11.49 -20.49 -10.17
C ASN A 60 12.60 -21.01 -11.10
N ASN A 61 13.69 -21.51 -10.51
CA ASN A 61 14.78 -22.07 -11.33
C ASN A 61 14.31 -23.26 -12.17
N GLU A 62 13.22 -23.91 -11.76
CA GLU A 62 12.60 -25.04 -12.44
C GLU A 62 12.05 -24.66 -13.82
N ASP A 63 11.35 -23.53 -13.96
CA ASP A 63 10.79 -23.06 -15.23
C ASP A 63 11.89 -22.70 -16.24
N VAL A 64 13.01 -22.14 -15.75
CA VAL A 64 14.20 -21.83 -16.57
C VAL A 64 14.89 -23.12 -17.05
N ILE A 65 15.06 -24.10 -16.15
CA ILE A 65 15.65 -25.41 -16.50
C ILE A 65 14.78 -26.15 -17.52
N GLN A 66 13.45 -26.08 -17.37
CA GLN A 66 12.51 -26.72 -18.28
C GLN A 66 12.57 -26.12 -19.68
N TRP A 67 12.66 -24.78 -19.80
CA TRP A 67 12.83 -24.10 -21.08
C TRP A 67 14.16 -24.45 -21.75
N LEU A 68 15.27 -24.48 -21.00
CA LEU A 68 16.58 -24.91 -21.51
C LEU A 68 16.53 -26.33 -22.09
N ASN A 69 15.91 -27.27 -21.37
CA ASN A 69 15.80 -28.66 -21.81
C ASN A 69 14.91 -28.83 -23.05
N ALA A 70 13.87 -28.01 -23.19
CA ALA A 70 12.97 -28.05 -24.36
C ALA A 70 13.64 -27.54 -25.65
N ASN A 71 14.56 -26.57 -25.52
CA ASN A 71 15.20 -25.91 -26.68
C ASN A 71 16.59 -26.46 -27.01
N ASN A 72 17.15 -27.31 -26.16
CA ASN A 72 18.47 -27.96 -26.39
C ASN A 72 18.38 -29.37 -26.97
N LYS A 73 17.18 -29.87 -27.34
CA LYS A 73 17.06 -31.14 -28.07
C LYS A 73 17.29 -30.91 -29.58
N SER A 74 18.55 -31.11 -30.01
CA SER A 74 18.88 -31.59 -31.37
C SER A 74 18.74 -33.10 -31.43
#